data_AF-A0A4P5X9E3-F1
#
_entry.id   AF-A0A4P5X9E3-F1
#
_cell.length_a   1.000
_cell.length_b   1.000
_cell.length_c   1.000
_cell.angle_alpha   90.00
_cell.angle_beta   90.00
_cell.angle_gamma   90.00
#
_symmetry.space_group_name_H-M   'P 1'
#
loop_
_entity.id
_entity.type
_entity.pdbx_description
1 polymer ?
#
loop_
_entity_poly.entity_id
_entity_poly.type
_entity_poly.pdbx_seq_one_letter_code
_entity_poly.pdbx_strand_id
1 'polypeptide(L)'
;MTTWRMPAGRMAMLWAMWLAATVGLAEDPATPPHAAPLKIGPGMNAVGRNLRDQRFWEVDLSGADFSDADLTNVTFECCNLKKVRFCGARMNGTYIEDCETTGADFTDAVIGYVERGMNRLEIAPEQLKATKTYASKKKSMYGCSIPGGDYDFRNFRLHDCRFQNERTFENSDFSGASLEGVCFEYGLRFDQLASTDNYRRKRFYRLNTTVFGPADFTGICFFDSVLRTVDEMVLENTRFEGSCGLGGKVRAEQIRATYNYRHGDLSRLTLGEEKVGDIDLSGLDLSGQNLTGVNFQGSFAGAKFDDAVISVAKLGEARNLTADQIRATWNFKHGRMADIELPPAVARELGLEQKK
;
A
#
# COMPACT_ATOMS: atom_id res chain seq x y z
N MET A 1 39.25 41.00 3.82
CA MET A 1 38.57 39.68 3.74
C MET A 1 37.80 39.49 5.02
N THR A 2 36.54 39.92 5.00
CA THR A 2 35.62 39.86 6.14
C THR A 2 34.23 39.61 5.57
N THR A 3 33.59 38.63 6.20
CA THR A 3 32.33 37.99 5.86
C THR A 3 31.13 38.95 5.82
N TRP A 4 30.29 38.83 4.78
CA TRP A 4 28.91 39.30 4.83
C TRP A 4 27.97 38.10 4.60
N ARG A 5 27.28 37.68 5.67
CA ARG A 5 26.11 36.80 5.62
C ARG A 5 24.90 37.63 5.19
N MET A 6 24.15 37.16 4.20
CA MET A 6 22.78 37.62 3.94
C MET A 6 21.76 36.56 4.40
N PRO A 7 20.59 36.97 4.93
CA PRO A 7 19.61 36.07 5.52
C PRO A 7 18.79 35.29 4.48
N ALA A 8 18.43 34.06 4.84
CA ALA A 8 17.82 33.00 4.02
C ALA A 8 16.39 33.30 3.45
N GLY A 9 15.92 34.54 3.46
CA GLY A 9 14.55 34.90 3.09
C GLY A 9 14.34 35.49 1.69
N ARG A 10 15.41 35.68 0.88
CA ARG A 10 15.31 36.34 -0.44
C ARG A 10 15.82 35.53 -1.63
N MET A 11 16.29 34.29 -1.43
CA MET A 11 16.63 33.39 -2.54
C MET A 11 15.42 32.63 -3.13
N ALA A 12 14.29 32.56 -2.41
CA ALA A 12 13.08 31.89 -2.92
C ALA A 12 12.28 32.74 -3.94
N MET A 13 12.47 34.06 -3.97
CA MET A 13 11.70 34.94 -4.88
C MET A 13 12.27 35.07 -6.29
N LEU A 14 13.53 34.64 -6.53
CA LEU A 14 14.17 34.77 -7.85
C LEU A 14 14.05 33.51 -8.73
N TRP A 15 13.54 32.39 -8.20
CA TRP A 15 13.16 31.22 -8.99
C TRP A 15 11.67 31.22 -9.39
N ALA A 16 10.80 31.87 -8.59
CA ALA A 16 9.36 31.97 -8.88
C ALA A 16 8.98 32.95 -10.01
N MET A 17 9.91 33.82 -10.48
CA MET A 17 9.64 34.83 -11.51
C MET A 17 10.12 34.46 -12.92
N TRP A 18 10.70 33.27 -13.14
CA TRP A 18 11.23 32.87 -14.46
C TRP A 18 10.59 31.59 -15.06
N LEU A 19 9.50 31.08 -14.48
CA LEU A 19 8.65 30.03 -15.06
C LEU A 19 7.21 30.50 -15.34
N ALA A 20 6.96 31.81 -15.33
CA ALA A 20 5.64 32.41 -15.62
C ALA A 20 5.53 32.99 -17.04
N ALA A 21 6.56 32.83 -17.88
CA ALA A 21 6.52 33.20 -19.29
C ALA A 21 6.59 31.93 -20.15
N THR A 22 5.44 31.52 -20.68
CA THR A 22 5.29 30.43 -21.67
C THR A 22 5.94 29.11 -21.24
N VAL A 23 5.29 28.38 -20.31
CA VAL A 23 5.39 26.92 -20.36
C VAL A 23 4.78 26.51 -21.70
N GLY A 24 5.64 26.22 -22.67
CA GLY A 24 5.27 25.50 -23.86
C GLY A 24 4.81 24.13 -23.43
N LEU A 25 3.53 24.02 -23.05
CA LEU A 25 2.79 22.77 -23.15
C LEU A 25 3.03 22.32 -24.59
N ALA A 26 3.72 21.21 -24.81
CA ALA A 26 3.83 20.64 -26.14
C ALA A 26 2.41 20.46 -26.66
N GLU A 27 2.02 21.26 -27.66
CA GLU A 27 0.68 21.21 -28.22
C GLU A 27 0.46 19.81 -28.80
N ASP A 28 -0.48 19.07 -28.21
CA ASP A 28 -0.93 17.79 -28.73
C ASP A 28 -1.57 18.04 -30.10
N PRO A 29 -1.27 17.26 -31.15
CA PRO A 29 -1.98 17.32 -32.44
C PRO A 29 -3.50 17.16 -32.34
N ALA A 30 -4.05 16.68 -31.21
CA ALA A 30 -5.49 16.63 -30.96
C ALA A 30 -6.09 17.92 -30.35
N THR A 31 -5.28 18.91 -29.97
CA THR A 31 -5.79 20.21 -29.50
C THR A 31 -6.38 20.97 -30.70
N PRO A 32 -7.65 21.45 -30.65
CA PRO A 32 -8.21 22.23 -31.75
C PRO A 32 -7.31 23.45 -32.04
N PRO A 33 -6.94 23.71 -33.31
CA PRO A 33 -5.89 24.67 -33.70
C PRO A 33 -6.18 26.16 -33.41
N HIS A 34 -7.17 26.45 -32.56
CA HIS A 34 -7.65 27.81 -32.25
C HIS A 34 -7.81 28.07 -30.74
N ALA A 35 -7.35 27.16 -29.89
CA ALA A 35 -7.58 27.26 -28.48
C ALA A 35 -6.54 28.22 -27.86
N ALA A 36 -6.95 29.44 -27.51
CA ALA A 36 -6.08 30.51 -26.97
C ALA A 36 -5.08 29.99 -25.91
N PRO A 37 -3.86 30.56 -25.83
CA PRO A 37 -2.86 30.10 -24.88
C PRO A 37 -3.39 30.14 -23.45
N LEU A 38 -3.12 29.08 -22.70
CA LEU A 38 -3.55 28.96 -21.30
C LEU A 38 -2.82 29.98 -20.45
N LYS A 39 -3.59 30.85 -19.79
CA LYS A 39 -3.06 31.73 -18.75
C LYS A 39 -3.11 31.01 -17.41
N ILE A 40 -1.96 30.48 -17.00
CA ILE A 40 -1.81 29.80 -15.71
C ILE A 40 -2.00 30.83 -14.57
N GLY A 41 -2.89 30.53 -13.64
CA GLY A 41 -3.18 31.37 -12.48
C GLY A 41 -4.62 31.23 -11.97
N PRO A 42 -5.04 32.11 -11.03
CA PRO A 42 -6.39 32.11 -10.51
C PRO A 42 -7.44 32.32 -11.61
N GLY A 43 -8.52 31.55 -11.58
CA GLY A 43 -9.59 31.62 -12.57
C GLY A 43 -9.19 31.13 -13.98
N MET A 44 -8.09 30.40 -14.12
CA MET A 44 -7.68 29.81 -15.40
C MET A 44 -8.84 29.04 -16.04
N ASN A 45 -9.08 29.25 -17.34
CA ASN A 45 -10.06 28.50 -18.11
C ASN A 45 -9.36 27.44 -18.97
N ALA A 46 -9.53 26.18 -18.57
CA ALA A 46 -9.04 25.00 -19.24
C ALA A 46 -10.17 24.02 -19.61
N VAL A 47 -11.40 24.52 -19.78
CA VAL A 47 -12.57 23.69 -20.09
C VAL A 47 -12.33 22.88 -21.37
N GLY A 48 -12.53 21.56 -21.28
CA GLY A 48 -12.37 20.61 -22.39
C GLY A 48 -10.95 20.46 -22.93
N ARG A 49 -9.93 21.06 -22.27
CA ARG A 49 -8.55 21.00 -22.76
C ARG A 49 -7.93 19.63 -22.52
N ASN A 50 -7.02 19.24 -23.41
CA ASN A 50 -6.08 18.17 -23.13
C ASN A 50 -4.89 18.75 -22.35
N LEU A 51 -4.70 18.30 -21.11
CA LEU A 51 -3.58 18.64 -20.24
C LEU A 51 -2.87 17.39 -19.75
N ARG A 52 -2.89 16.29 -20.51
CA ARG A 52 -2.28 15.03 -20.09
C ARG A 52 -0.81 15.20 -19.74
N ASP A 53 -0.40 14.46 -18.71
CA ASP A 53 0.99 14.35 -18.25
C ASP A 53 1.63 15.69 -17.83
N GLN A 54 0.83 16.73 -17.59
CA GLN A 54 1.31 18.04 -17.14
C GLN A 54 1.57 18.09 -15.64
N ARG A 55 2.44 19.02 -15.22
CA ARG A 55 2.76 19.26 -13.81
C ARG A 55 2.55 20.72 -13.43
N PHE A 56 1.80 20.93 -12.35
CA PHE A 56 1.64 22.21 -11.67
C PHE A 56 2.28 22.08 -10.29
N TRP A 57 3.24 22.95 -10.00
CA TRP A 57 3.96 22.96 -8.72
C TRP A 57 3.98 24.37 -8.14
N GLU A 58 3.51 24.53 -6.90
CA GLU A 58 3.43 25.80 -6.18
C GLU A 58 2.64 26.91 -6.94
N VAL A 59 1.63 26.51 -7.72
CA VAL A 59 0.78 27.43 -8.49
C VAL A 59 -0.52 27.75 -7.76
N ASP A 60 -0.92 29.03 -7.77
CA ASP A 60 -2.28 29.43 -7.41
C ASP A 60 -3.23 29.23 -8.59
N LEU A 61 -4.09 28.21 -8.50
CA LEU A 61 -5.12 27.89 -9.48
C LEU A 61 -6.52 28.14 -8.90
N SER A 62 -6.65 28.93 -7.83
CA SER A 62 -7.94 29.12 -7.18
C SER A 62 -9.01 29.63 -8.13
N GLY A 63 -10.18 28.97 -8.10
CA GLY A 63 -11.29 29.26 -9.00
C GLY A 63 -11.09 28.88 -10.48
N ALA A 64 -10.01 28.16 -10.82
CA ALA A 64 -9.82 27.65 -12.18
C ALA A 64 -10.93 26.68 -12.59
N ASP A 65 -11.18 26.60 -13.90
CA ASP A 65 -12.19 25.74 -14.50
C ASP A 65 -11.52 24.71 -15.43
N PHE A 66 -11.46 23.47 -14.97
CA PHE A 66 -11.00 22.29 -15.70
C PHE A 66 -12.18 21.39 -16.12
N SER A 67 -13.40 21.93 -16.19
CA SER A 67 -14.57 21.11 -16.54
C SER A 67 -14.35 20.40 -17.88
N ASP A 68 -14.68 19.11 -17.95
CA ASP A 68 -14.50 18.24 -19.13
C ASP A 68 -13.05 18.13 -19.67
N ALA A 69 -12.05 18.64 -18.95
CA ALA A 69 -10.65 18.53 -19.36
C ALA A 69 -10.14 17.08 -19.26
N ASP A 70 -9.16 16.73 -20.09
CA ASP A 70 -8.34 15.53 -19.89
C ASP A 70 -7.14 15.87 -19.02
N LEU A 71 -7.23 15.50 -17.74
CA LEU A 71 -6.20 15.65 -16.71
C LEU A 71 -5.49 14.31 -16.43
N THR A 72 -5.54 13.37 -17.38
CA THR A 72 -4.91 12.06 -17.17
C THR A 72 -3.42 12.24 -16.86
N ASN A 73 -2.93 11.61 -15.79
CA ASN A 73 -1.55 11.72 -15.30
C ASN A 73 -1.07 13.14 -14.95
N VAL A 74 -1.99 14.09 -14.73
CA VAL A 74 -1.58 15.41 -14.25
C VAL A 74 -1.15 15.35 -12.81
N THR A 75 -0.08 16.06 -12.47
CA THR A 75 0.37 16.27 -11.10
C THR A 75 0.07 17.71 -10.66
N PHE A 76 -0.68 17.86 -9.58
CA PHE A 76 -0.80 19.08 -8.79
C PHE A 76 -0.08 18.87 -7.46
N GLU A 77 0.92 19.69 -7.19
CA GLU A 77 1.74 19.59 -5.98
C GLU A 77 1.93 20.97 -5.35
N CYS A 78 1.63 21.07 -4.05
CA CYS A 78 1.70 22.34 -3.32
C CYS A 78 0.87 23.49 -3.96
N CYS A 79 -0.20 23.14 -4.68
CA CYS A 79 -1.07 24.11 -5.38
C CYS A 79 -2.22 24.60 -4.51
N ASN A 80 -2.66 25.84 -4.74
CA ASN A 80 -3.95 26.30 -4.24
C ASN A 80 -5.06 25.91 -5.24
N LEU A 81 -5.85 24.90 -4.90
CA LEU A 81 -6.97 24.38 -5.70
C LEU A 81 -8.35 24.79 -5.11
N LYS A 82 -8.39 25.84 -4.29
CA LYS A 82 -9.64 26.34 -3.71
C LYS A 82 -10.65 26.67 -4.79
N LYS A 83 -11.88 26.15 -4.65
CA LYS A 83 -13.01 26.43 -5.55
C LYS A 83 -12.73 26.10 -7.04
N VAL A 84 -11.77 25.23 -7.31
CA VAL A 84 -11.50 24.74 -8.67
C VAL A 84 -12.65 23.85 -9.13
N ARG A 85 -12.99 23.90 -10.42
CA ARG A 85 -14.02 23.05 -11.03
C ARG A 85 -13.36 21.94 -11.83
N PHE A 86 -13.53 20.70 -11.38
CA PHE A 86 -13.14 19.48 -12.09
C PHE A 86 -14.37 18.75 -12.67
N CYS A 87 -15.47 19.46 -12.88
CA CYS A 87 -16.75 18.87 -13.27
C CYS A 87 -16.60 18.04 -14.56
N GLY A 88 -16.92 16.74 -14.54
CA GLY A 88 -16.80 15.87 -15.72
C GLY A 88 -15.37 15.59 -16.22
N ALA A 89 -14.33 16.13 -15.55
CA ALA A 89 -12.95 15.96 -15.98
C ALA A 89 -12.51 14.49 -15.93
N ARG A 90 -11.62 14.09 -16.85
CA ARG A 90 -10.95 12.79 -16.83
C ARG A 90 -9.68 12.92 -16.01
N MET A 91 -9.64 12.28 -14.85
CA MET A 91 -8.60 12.42 -13.85
C MET A 91 -7.94 11.07 -13.53
N ASN A 92 -7.85 10.20 -14.53
CA ASN A 92 -7.19 8.92 -14.37
C ASN A 92 -5.67 9.11 -14.23
N GLY A 93 -5.01 8.43 -13.32
CA GLY A 93 -3.60 8.69 -12.97
C GLY A 93 -3.31 10.05 -12.31
N THR A 94 -4.30 10.92 -12.10
CA THR A 94 -4.06 12.27 -11.54
C THR A 94 -3.56 12.20 -10.09
N TYR A 95 -2.64 13.09 -9.78
CA TYR A 95 -2.00 13.21 -8.48
C TYR A 95 -2.25 14.61 -7.90
N ILE A 96 -2.81 14.68 -6.69
CA ILE A 96 -3.05 15.88 -5.89
C ILE A 96 -2.45 15.62 -4.52
N GLU A 97 -1.30 16.22 -4.23
CA GLU A 97 -0.57 16.11 -2.96
C GLU A 97 -0.26 17.52 -2.42
N ASP A 98 -0.41 17.70 -1.11
CA ASP A 98 -0.12 18.96 -0.41
C ASP A 98 -0.87 20.17 -1.00
N CYS A 99 -2.04 19.94 -1.60
CA CYS A 99 -2.86 20.97 -2.22
C CYS A 99 -4.05 21.34 -1.34
N GLU A 100 -4.46 22.61 -1.38
CA GLU A 100 -5.69 23.04 -0.73
C GLU A 100 -6.89 22.89 -1.66
N THR A 101 -7.72 21.87 -1.43
CA THR A 101 -8.89 21.55 -2.28
C THR A 101 -10.21 22.08 -1.74
N THR A 102 -10.19 22.99 -0.75
CA THR A 102 -11.38 23.52 -0.09
C THR A 102 -12.37 24.13 -1.09
N GLY A 103 -13.58 23.55 -1.15
CA GLY A 103 -14.65 23.99 -2.04
C GLY A 103 -14.46 23.64 -3.52
N ALA A 104 -13.44 22.85 -3.87
CA ALA A 104 -13.29 22.33 -5.23
C ALA A 104 -14.43 21.35 -5.57
N ASP A 105 -14.90 21.40 -6.80
CA ASP A 105 -16.02 20.63 -7.32
C ASP A 105 -15.53 19.45 -8.18
N PHE A 106 -15.76 18.22 -7.71
CA PHE A 106 -15.41 16.98 -8.40
C PHE A 106 -16.63 16.26 -9.00
N THR A 107 -17.77 16.95 -9.11
CA THR A 107 -19.02 16.39 -9.63
C THR A 107 -18.77 15.76 -11.00
N ASP A 108 -19.20 14.52 -11.16
CA ASP A 108 -19.05 13.74 -12.39
C ASP A 108 -17.61 13.51 -12.89
N ALA A 109 -16.58 13.91 -12.13
CA ALA A 109 -15.19 13.61 -12.46
C ALA A 109 -14.96 12.10 -12.51
N VAL A 110 -14.13 11.64 -13.44
CA VAL A 110 -13.74 10.24 -13.58
C VAL A 110 -12.34 10.06 -13.01
N ILE A 111 -12.25 9.34 -11.91
CA ILE A 111 -11.00 9.00 -11.24
C ILE A 111 -10.75 7.49 -11.31
N GLY A 112 -9.50 7.09 -11.13
CA GLY A 112 -9.05 5.70 -11.15
C GLY A 112 -7.69 5.57 -11.81
N TYR A 113 -7.08 4.41 -11.65
CA TYR A 113 -5.73 4.13 -12.11
C TYR A 113 -5.61 4.08 -13.64
N VAL A 114 -4.42 4.39 -14.15
CA VAL A 114 -3.97 4.06 -15.50
C VAL A 114 -2.76 3.14 -15.43
N GLU A 115 -2.50 2.34 -16.47
CA GLU A 115 -1.48 1.27 -16.59
C GLU A 115 -0.08 1.50 -15.97
N ARG A 116 0.30 2.73 -15.58
CA ARG A 116 1.60 3.07 -15.01
C ARG A 116 1.58 3.96 -13.75
N GLY A 117 0.45 4.15 -13.08
CA GLY A 117 0.41 5.00 -11.87
C GLY A 117 -0.89 4.93 -11.06
N MET A 118 -0.77 5.03 -9.74
CA MET A 118 -1.91 5.15 -8.81
C MET A 118 -2.44 6.57 -8.76
N ASN A 119 -3.76 6.71 -8.66
CA ASN A 119 -4.34 8.00 -8.28
C ASN A 119 -4.06 8.26 -6.80
N ARG A 120 -3.48 9.41 -6.51
CA ARG A 120 -3.46 9.94 -5.14
C ARG A 120 -4.18 11.27 -5.15
N LEU A 121 -5.33 11.30 -4.52
CA LEU A 121 -6.15 12.49 -4.43
C LEU A 121 -6.33 12.79 -2.94
N GLU A 122 -5.62 13.81 -2.45
CA GLU A 122 -5.85 14.35 -1.11
C GLU A 122 -7.07 15.28 -1.15
N ILE A 123 -8.25 14.66 -1.14
CA ILE A 123 -9.57 15.30 -1.23
C ILE A 123 -10.45 14.94 -0.04
N ALA A 124 -11.50 15.70 0.19
CA ALA A 124 -12.49 15.38 1.22
C ALA A 124 -13.41 14.21 0.81
N PRO A 125 -14.01 13.48 1.76
CA PRO A 125 -14.95 12.40 1.46
C PRO A 125 -16.12 12.81 0.57
N GLU A 126 -16.66 14.01 0.78
CA GLU A 126 -17.77 14.56 -0.02
C GLU A 126 -17.36 14.79 -1.48
N GLN A 127 -16.11 15.17 -1.70
CA GLN A 127 -15.55 15.35 -3.04
C GLN A 127 -15.38 14.01 -3.75
N LEU A 128 -14.90 12.98 -3.06
CA LEU A 128 -14.84 11.62 -3.62
C LEU A 128 -16.25 11.12 -3.97
N LYS A 129 -17.22 11.30 -3.07
CA LYS A 129 -18.62 10.87 -3.25
C LYS A 129 -19.30 11.56 -4.45
N ALA A 130 -18.91 12.79 -4.77
CA ALA A 130 -19.42 13.54 -5.91
C ALA A 130 -18.87 13.03 -7.27
N THR A 131 -17.77 12.28 -7.27
CA THR A 131 -17.20 11.74 -8.51
C THR A 131 -18.14 10.77 -9.19
N LYS A 132 -18.09 10.73 -10.53
CA LYS A 132 -18.79 9.71 -11.32
C LYS A 132 -18.32 8.30 -10.99
N THR A 133 -17.04 8.14 -10.65
CA THR A 133 -16.45 6.84 -10.30
C THR A 133 -17.13 6.25 -9.07
N TYR A 134 -17.29 7.02 -7.98
CA TYR A 134 -17.98 6.54 -6.78
C TYR A 134 -19.49 6.42 -6.99
N ALA A 135 -20.14 7.42 -7.60
CA ALA A 135 -21.59 7.44 -7.81
C ALA A 135 -22.09 6.45 -8.88
N SER A 136 -21.19 5.78 -9.60
CA SER A 136 -21.52 4.87 -10.68
C SER A 136 -22.36 3.68 -10.22
N LYS A 137 -23.42 3.36 -10.99
CA LYS A 137 -24.23 2.14 -10.80
C LYS A 137 -23.41 0.85 -10.94
N LYS A 138 -22.25 0.89 -11.61
CA LYS A 138 -21.36 -0.27 -11.73
C LYS A 138 -20.66 -0.61 -10.41
N LYS A 139 -20.61 0.33 -9.46
CA LYS A 139 -19.98 0.17 -8.14
C LYS A 139 -18.59 -0.43 -8.26
N SER A 140 -17.72 0.22 -9.02
CA SER A 140 -16.38 -0.29 -9.28
C SER A 140 -15.39 0.86 -9.24
N MET A 141 -14.33 0.66 -8.47
CA MET A 141 -13.22 1.60 -8.35
C MET A 141 -11.92 0.81 -8.52
N TYR A 142 -11.03 1.36 -9.33
CA TYR A 142 -9.77 0.72 -9.69
C TYR A 142 -8.63 1.68 -9.40
N GLY A 143 -7.73 1.30 -8.50
CA GLY A 143 -6.54 2.04 -8.10
C GLY A 143 -6.79 3.49 -7.65
N CYS A 144 -7.90 3.70 -6.95
CA CYS A 144 -8.24 4.98 -6.35
C CYS A 144 -7.63 5.11 -4.94
N SER A 145 -7.16 6.31 -4.61
CA SER A 145 -7.02 6.72 -3.22
C SER A 145 -8.39 7.09 -2.64
N ILE A 146 -8.69 6.54 -1.46
CA ILE A 146 -9.93 6.75 -0.72
C ILE A 146 -9.57 7.51 0.57
N PRO A 147 -9.94 8.80 0.69
CA PRO A 147 -9.70 9.55 1.91
C PRO A 147 -10.55 9.02 3.07
N GLY A 148 -10.04 9.14 4.30
CA GLY A 148 -10.75 8.73 5.51
C GLY A 148 -12.13 9.38 5.65
N GLY A 149 -13.14 8.57 5.91
CA GLY A 149 -14.55 8.98 6.01
C GLY A 149 -15.49 7.79 5.93
N ASP A 150 -16.80 8.06 6.01
CA ASP A 150 -17.83 7.02 5.96
C ASP A 150 -18.39 6.85 4.55
N TYR A 151 -18.42 5.62 4.06
CA TYR A 151 -18.83 5.28 2.69
C TYR A 151 -19.78 4.08 2.64
N ASP A 152 -20.63 4.07 1.61
CA ASP A 152 -21.41 2.89 1.23
C ASP A 152 -20.66 2.14 0.12
N PHE A 153 -19.83 1.17 0.52
CA PHE A 153 -19.14 0.27 -0.40
C PHE A 153 -19.90 -1.04 -0.62
N ARG A 154 -21.20 -1.12 -0.28
CA ARG A 154 -21.96 -2.35 -0.47
C ARG A 154 -21.93 -2.80 -1.92
N ASN A 155 -21.49 -4.04 -2.13
CA ASN A 155 -21.32 -4.66 -3.45
C ASN A 155 -20.34 -3.93 -4.39
N PHE A 156 -19.45 -3.10 -3.85
CA PHE A 156 -18.39 -2.50 -4.67
C PHE A 156 -17.34 -3.54 -5.06
N ARG A 157 -16.83 -3.41 -6.28
CA ARG A 157 -15.57 -4.02 -6.72
C ARG A 157 -14.46 -3.01 -6.52
N LEU A 158 -13.69 -3.18 -5.46
CA LEU A 158 -12.54 -2.37 -5.11
C LEU A 158 -11.29 -3.14 -5.49
N HIS A 159 -10.58 -2.63 -6.49
CA HIS A 159 -9.37 -3.28 -6.98
C HIS A 159 -8.20 -2.31 -6.95
N ASP A 160 -7.09 -2.70 -6.33
CA ASP A 160 -5.88 -1.88 -6.15
C ASP A 160 -6.11 -0.53 -5.43
N CYS A 161 -7.25 -0.35 -4.74
CA CYS A 161 -7.56 0.88 -4.03
C CYS A 161 -6.75 1.01 -2.73
N ARG A 162 -6.42 2.26 -2.35
CA ARG A 162 -5.72 2.58 -1.11
C ARG A 162 -6.59 3.45 -0.22
N PHE A 163 -6.85 3.00 0.99
CA PHE A 163 -7.62 3.69 2.01
C PHE A 163 -6.65 4.44 2.94
N GLN A 164 -6.68 5.78 2.89
CA GLN A 164 -5.70 6.69 3.50
C GLN A 164 -6.22 7.40 4.76
N ASN A 165 -5.27 7.90 5.58
CA ASN A 165 -5.44 8.85 6.70
C ASN A 165 -6.31 8.42 7.91
N GLU A 166 -6.00 8.98 9.09
CA GLU A 166 -6.71 8.75 10.37
C GLU A 166 -8.07 9.44 10.39
N ARG A 167 -9.04 8.88 9.67
CA ARG A 167 -10.46 8.98 10.01
C ARG A 167 -11.06 7.64 9.71
N THR A 168 -11.32 6.92 10.80
CA THR A 168 -11.71 5.52 10.77
C THR A 168 -12.89 5.33 9.83
N PHE A 169 -12.81 4.28 9.01
CA PHE A 169 -13.92 3.85 8.15
C PHE A 169 -15.05 3.24 8.98
N GLU A 170 -15.26 3.68 10.23
CA GLU A 170 -16.04 3.00 11.26
C GLU A 170 -17.49 2.75 10.82
N ASN A 171 -18.12 3.71 10.15
CA ASN A 171 -19.49 3.54 9.68
C ASN A 171 -19.55 3.17 8.19
N SER A 172 -18.41 2.85 7.59
CA SER A 172 -18.37 2.37 6.21
C SER A 172 -18.90 0.93 6.12
N ASP A 173 -19.76 0.71 5.14
CA ASP A 173 -20.38 -0.59 4.88
C ASP A 173 -19.70 -1.28 3.69
N PHE A 174 -19.06 -2.41 3.98
CA PHE A 174 -18.37 -3.26 2.99
C PHE A 174 -19.17 -4.53 2.63
N SER A 175 -20.46 -4.59 2.98
CA SER A 175 -21.28 -5.79 2.79
C SER A 175 -21.31 -6.21 1.32
N GLY A 176 -20.86 -7.42 1.03
CA GLY A 176 -20.77 -7.97 -0.33
C GLY A 176 -19.73 -7.28 -1.22
N ALA A 177 -18.90 -6.38 -0.68
CA ALA A 177 -17.80 -5.79 -1.43
C ALA A 177 -16.73 -6.85 -1.74
N SER A 178 -16.08 -6.69 -2.88
CA SER A 178 -14.86 -7.41 -3.26
C SER A 178 -13.65 -6.50 -3.06
N LEU A 179 -12.67 -6.99 -2.31
CA LEU A 179 -11.43 -6.34 -1.94
C LEU A 179 -10.27 -7.13 -2.57
N GLU A 180 -9.76 -6.65 -3.71
CA GLU A 180 -8.65 -7.27 -4.42
C GLU A 180 -7.50 -6.27 -4.55
N GLY A 181 -6.31 -6.57 -4.04
CA GLY A 181 -5.21 -5.60 -4.04
C GLY A 181 -5.45 -4.37 -3.16
N VAL A 182 -6.43 -4.42 -2.27
CA VAL A 182 -6.82 -3.27 -1.45
C VAL A 182 -5.88 -3.13 -0.26
N CYS A 183 -5.42 -1.90 -0.04
CA CYS A 183 -4.61 -1.52 1.11
C CYS A 183 -5.42 -0.63 2.05
N PHE A 184 -5.52 -1.00 3.32
CA PHE A 184 -6.02 -0.16 4.40
C PHE A 184 -4.85 0.27 5.28
N GLU A 185 -4.49 1.56 5.22
CA GLU A 185 -3.34 2.08 5.97
C GLU A 185 -3.57 1.98 7.49
N TYR A 186 -4.80 2.23 7.95
CA TYR A 186 -5.17 2.16 9.36
C TYR A 186 -5.79 0.82 9.75
N GLY A 187 -6.60 0.23 8.88
CA GLY A 187 -7.24 -1.06 9.10
C GLY A 187 -8.76 -1.02 9.06
N LEU A 188 -9.37 -2.14 9.43
CA LEU A 188 -10.81 -2.35 9.52
C LEU A 188 -11.16 -3.07 10.81
N ARG A 189 -12.40 -2.89 11.29
CA ARG A 189 -12.94 -3.83 12.27
C ARG A 189 -13.24 -5.18 11.62
N PHE A 190 -13.21 -6.24 12.41
CA PHE A 190 -13.50 -7.58 11.90
C PHE A 190 -14.90 -7.72 11.31
N ASP A 191 -15.94 -7.09 11.88
CA ASP A 191 -17.31 -7.13 11.35
C ASP A 191 -17.40 -6.57 9.93
N GLN A 192 -16.63 -5.52 9.65
CA GLN A 192 -16.58 -4.91 8.32
C GLN A 192 -15.92 -5.85 7.32
N LEU A 193 -14.76 -6.41 7.68
CA LEU A 193 -14.07 -7.37 6.82
C LEU A 193 -14.90 -8.65 6.63
N ALA A 194 -15.56 -9.14 7.67
CA ALA A 194 -16.37 -10.35 7.64
C ALA A 194 -17.65 -10.20 6.79
N SER A 195 -18.15 -8.98 6.62
CA SER A 195 -19.29 -8.69 5.74
C SER A 195 -18.94 -8.72 4.24
N THR A 196 -17.66 -8.73 3.90
CA THR A 196 -17.20 -8.75 2.50
C THR A 196 -17.52 -10.07 1.80
N ASP A 197 -17.62 -10.01 0.48
CA ASP A 197 -17.76 -11.21 -0.33
C ASP A 197 -16.50 -12.09 -0.29
N ASN A 198 -15.31 -11.49 -0.12
CA ASN A 198 -14.05 -12.20 0.09
C ASN A 198 -14.10 -13.16 1.29
N TYR A 199 -14.57 -12.66 2.44
CA TYR A 199 -14.69 -13.45 3.65
C TYR A 199 -15.66 -14.62 3.46
N ARG A 200 -16.82 -14.35 2.84
CA ARG A 200 -17.82 -15.37 2.49
C ARG A 200 -17.25 -16.46 1.58
N ARG A 201 -16.43 -16.08 0.58
CA ARG A 201 -15.77 -16.99 -0.35
C ARG A 201 -14.47 -17.60 0.20
N LYS A 202 -14.12 -17.26 1.45
CA LYS A 202 -12.92 -17.73 2.15
C LYS A 202 -11.62 -17.42 1.40
N ARG A 203 -11.57 -16.28 0.69
CA ARG A 203 -10.44 -15.90 -0.16
C ARG A 203 -10.16 -14.40 -0.16
N PHE A 204 -8.92 -14.04 0.14
CA PHE A 204 -8.40 -12.68 -0.01
C PHE A 204 -7.18 -12.68 -0.94
N TYR A 205 -7.11 -11.68 -1.81
CA TYR A 205 -6.03 -11.53 -2.78
C TYR A 205 -5.41 -10.15 -2.63
N ARG A 206 -4.10 -10.13 -2.34
CA ARG A 206 -3.33 -8.90 -2.12
C ARG A 206 -3.98 -7.92 -1.14
N LEU A 207 -4.63 -8.45 -0.10
CA LEU A 207 -5.17 -7.61 0.98
C LEU A 207 -4.01 -7.16 1.86
N ASN A 208 -3.89 -5.86 2.10
CA ASN A 208 -2.94 -5.33 3.07
C ASN A 208 -3.70 -4.53 4.13
N THR A 209 -3.79 -5.03 5.36
CA THR A 209 -4.61 -4.39 6.38
C THR A 209 -4.19 -4.74 7.81
N THR A 210 -4.58 -3.87 8.74
CA THR A 210 -4.74 -4.20 10.17
C THR A 210 -6.20 -4.60 10.39
N VAL A 211 -6.46 -5.64 11.18
CA VAL A 211 -7.82 -5.97 11.61
C VAL A 211 -7.91 -5.77 13.11
N PHE A 212 -8.87 -4.95 13.53
CA PHE A 212 -9.04 -4.60 14.94
C PHE A 212 -9.91 -5.62 15.66
N GLY A 213 -9.42 -6.04 16.83
CA GLY A 213 -10.09 -6.99 17.73
C GLY A 213 -9.97 -8.45 17.29
N PRO A 214 -10.65 -9.35 18.00
CA PRO A 214 -10.66 -10.77 17.68
C PRO A 214 -11.22 -11.01 16.28
N ALA A 215 -10.53 -11.83 15.50
CA ALA A 215 -10.93 -12.19 14.15
C ALA A 215 -10.80 -13.69 13.93
N ASP A 216 -11.83 -14.29 13.33
CA ASP A 216 -11.80 -15.69 12.94
C ASP A 216 -11.45 -15.81 11.46
N PHE A 217 -10.27 -16.38 11.17
CA PHE A 217 -9.84 -16.67 9.80
C PHE A 217 -9.88 -18.16 9.47
N THR A 218 -10.61 -18.96 10.24
CA THR A 218 -10.68 -20.40 10.06
C THR A 218 -11.01 -20.78 8.62
N GLY A 219 -10.11 -21.56 8.01
CA GLY A 219 -10.20 -22.05 6.64
C GLY A 219 -10.11 -20.99 5.54
N ILE A 220 -9.69 -19.77 5.85
CA ILE A 220 -9.50 -18.71 4.85
C ILE A 220 -8.18 -18.89 4.11
N CYS A 221 -8.18 -18.65 2.81
CA CYS A 221 -6.98 -18.55 1.99
C CYS A 221 -6.63 -17.08 1.73
N PHE A 222 -5.43 -16.70 2.12
CA PHE A 222 -4.80 -15.43 1.81
C PHE A 222 -3.74 -15.66 0.73
N PHE A 223 -3.82 -14.89 -0.35
CA PHE A 223 -2.84 -14.92 -1.44
C PHE A 223 -2.14 -13.57 -1.53
N ASP A 224 -0.80 -13.56 -1.51
CA ASP A 224 0.03 -12.35 -1.57
C ASP A 224 -0.43 -11.24 -0.61
N SER A 225 -0.93 -11.61 0.58
CA SER A 225 -1.62 -10.70 1.49
C SER A 225 -0.81 -10.43 2.75
N VAL A 226 -1.03 -9.26 3.33
CA VAL A 226 -0.36 -8.78 4.54
C VAL A 226 -1.41 -8.51 5.62
N LEU A 227 -1.34 -9.27 6.70
CA LEU A 227 -2.06 -9.03 7.94
C LEU A 227 -1.11 -8.37 8.94
N ARG A 228 -1.21 -7.05 9.12
CA ARG A 228 -0.25 -6.26 9.90
C ARG A 228 -0.26 -6.56 11.40
N THR A 229 -1.33 -7.17 11.90
CA THR A 229 -1.47 -7.64 13.29
C THR A 229 -2.19 -8.97 13.28
N VAL A 230 -1.70 -9.96 14.03
CA VAL A 230 -2.40 -11.25 14.21
C VAL A 230 -2.62 -11.65 15.67
N ASP A 231 -2.39 -10.73 16.61
CA ASP A 231 -2.37 -10.96 18.07
C ASP A 231 -3.57 -11.76 18.61
N GLU A 232 -4.78 -11.45 18.13
CA GLU A 232 -6.05 -12.02 18.63
C GLU A 232 -6.79 -12.83 17.54
N MET A 233 -6.05 -13.33 16.55
CA MET A 233 -6.63 -14.01 15.39
C MET A 233 -6.65 -15.52 15.55
N VAL A 234 -7.78 -16.13 15.19
CA VAL A 234 -7.89 -17.58 15.02
C VAL A 234 -7.45 -17.93 13.60
N LEU A 235 -6.29 -18.61 13.49
CA LEU A 235 -5.69 -18.99 12.21
C LEU A 235 -5.86 -20.48 11.87
N GLU A 236 -6.85 -21.14 12.47
CA GLU A 236 -7.10 -22.58 12.32
C GLU A 236 -7.32 -22.95 10.85
N ASN A 237 -6.49 -23.83 10.31
CA ASN A 237 -6.52 -24.24 8.91
C ASN A 237 -6.49 -23.05 7.91
N THR A 238 -6.02 -21.88 8.36
CA THR A 238 -5.80 -20.71 7.49
C THR A 238 -4.63 -20.99 6.57
N ARG A 239 -4.78 -20.62 5.30
CA ARG A 239 -3.76 -20.83 4.28
C ARG A 239 -3.16 -19.50 3.84
N PHE A 240 -1.84 -19.48 3.76
CA PHE A 240 -1.05 -18.39 3.21
C PHE A 240 -0.35 -18.90 1.95
N GLU A 241 -0.75 -18.38 0.78
CA GLU A 241 -0.19 -18.71 -0.53
C GLU A 241 0.54 -17.50 -1.11
N GLY A 242 1.64 -17.75 -1.85
CA GLY A 242 2.47 -16.67 -2.38
C GLY A 242 3.27 -15.97 -1.28
N SER A 243 3.47 -14.66 -1.42
CA SER A 243 4.24 -13.85 -0.48
C SER A 243 3.31 -13.23 0.55
N CYS A 244 3.09 -13.94 1.66
CA CYS A 244 2.21 -13.49 2.73
C CYS A 244 3.00 -12.95 3.93
N GLY A 245 2.50 -11.88 4.56
CA GLY A 245 3.11 -11.27 5.73
C GLY A 245 2.19 -11.27 6.95
N LEU A 246 2.72 -11.66 8.12
CA LEU A 246 2.05 -11.57 9.41
C LEU A 246 2.85 -10.65 10.34
N GLY A 247 2.21 -9.59 10.83
CA GLY A 247 2.77 -8.65 11.79
C GLY A 247 2.13 -8.78 13.18
N GLY A 248 2.65 -8.00 14.13
CA GLY A 248 2.18 -8.04 15.52
C GLY A 248 2.74 -9.23 16.30
N LYS A 249 2.01 -9.69 17.31
CA LYS A 249 2.41 -10.84 18.13
C LYS A 249 2.08 -12.12 17.39
N VAL A 250 3.13 -12.86 17.04
CA VAL A 250 3.02 -14.19 16.44
C VAL A 250 3.55 -15.21 17.45
N ARG A 251 2.79 -16.28 17.66
CA ARG A 251 3.16 -17.36 18.58
C ARG A 251 3.24 -18.71 17.87
N ALA A 252 4.05 -19.62 18.41
CA ALA A 252 4.23 -20.96 17.87
C ALA A 252 2.90 -21.71 17.64
N GLU A 253 1.93 -21.61 18.55
CA GLU A 253 0.61 -22.21 18.43
C GLU A 253 -0.21 -21.67 17.25
N GLN A 254 -0.10 -20.38 16.94
CA GLN A 254 -0.78 -19.78 15.80
C GLN A 254 -0.23 -20.35 14.49
N ILE A 255 1.09 -20.49 14.40
CA ILE A 255 1.74 -21.11 13.24
C ILE A 255 1.34 -22.59 13.11
N ARG A 256 1.34 -23.37 14.21
CA ARG A 256 0.91 -24.78 14.22
C ARG A 256 -0.54 -24.98 13.76
N ALA A 257 -1.39 -23.97 13.99
CA ALA A 257 -2.79 -24.02 13.60
C ALA A 257 -3.00 -23.85 12.08
N THR A 258 -2.06 -23.24 11.37
CA THR A 258 -2.17 -22.97 9.94
C THR A 258 -2.21 -24.24 9.09
N TYR A 259 -2.87 -24.16 7.93
CA TYR A 259 -2.83 -25.21 6.91
C TYR A 259 -1.38 -25.49 6.47
N ASN A 260 -0.62 -24.42 6.24
CA ASN A 260 0.78 -24.41 5.81
C ASN A 260 1.68 -25.30 6.67
N TYR A 261 1.74 -25.05 7.97
CA TYR A 261 2.56 -25.83 8.90
C TYR A 261 2.19 -27.32 8.90
N ARG A 262 0.89 -27.63 8.90
CA ARG A 262 0.38 -29.01 8.93
C ARG A 262 0.68 -29.79 7.64
N HIS A 263 0.96 -29.09 6.55
CA HIS A 263 1.30 -29.68 5.25
C HIS A 263 2.80 -29.55 4.92
N GLY A 264 3.62 -29.11 5.87
CA GLY A 264 5.06 -29.07 5.70
C GLY A 264 5.55 -27.89 4.84
N ASP A 265 4.73 -26.86 4.62
CA ASP A 265 5.08 -25.77 3.70
C ASP A 265 4.73 -24.38 4.25
N LEU A 266 5.74 -23.73 4.83
CA LEU A 266 5.71 -22.34 5.28
C LEU A 266 6.46 -21.42 4.32
N SER A 267 6.81 -21.90 3.12
CA SER A 267 7.67 -21.15 2.20
C SER A 267 7.11 -19.75 1.90
N ARG A 268 8.02 -18.78 1.77
CA ARG A 268 7.73 -17.36 1.46
C ARG A 268 6.85 -16.63 2.47
N LEU A 269 6.60 -17.22 3.64
CA LEU A 269 5.93 -16.52 4.73
C LEU A 269 6.89 -15.53 5.40
N THR A 270 6.41 -14.31 5.62
CA THR A 270 7.11 -13.25 6.34
C THR A 270 6.47 -13.03 7.71
N LEU A 271 7.29 -12.95 8.76
CA LEU A 271 6.89 -12.63 10.12
C LEU A 271 7.68 -11.42 10.61
N GLY A 272 7.01 -10.29 10.89
CA GLY A 272 7.58 -9.16 11.63
C GLY A 272 7.99 -7.90 10.86
N GLU A 273 7.82 -7.81 9.54
CA GLU A 273 8.24 -6.62 8.78
C GLU A 273 7.36 -5.37 9.01
N GLU A 274 6.04 -5.51 9.11
CA GLU A 274 5.10 -4.37 9.00
C GLU A 274 4.77 -3.70 10.35
N LYS A 275 4.83 -4.47 11.43
CA LYS A 275 4.69 -3.98 12.80
C LYS A 275 5.48 -4.90 13.71
N VAL A 276 6.55 -4.37 14.29
CA VAL A 276 7.42 -5.10 15.22
C VAL A 276 6.60 -5.46 16.45
N GLY A 277 6.11 -6.69 16.48
CA GLY A 277 5.53 -7.30 17.67
C GLY A 277 6.51 -8.31 18.26
N ASP A 278 6.22 -8.74 19.48
CA ASP A 278 6.94 -9.85 20.08
C ASP A 278 6.60 -11.13 19.31
N ILE A 279 7.51 -11.61 18.46
CA ILE A 279 7.38 -12.89 17.79
C ILE A 279 8.14 -13.93 18.61
N ASP A 280 7.42 -14.98 19.00
CA ASP A 280 7.94 -16.08 19.80
C ASP A 280 7.56 -17.43 19.18
N LEU A 281 8.55 -18.06 18.55
CA LEU A 281 8.47 -19.38 17.95
C LEU A 281 9.25 -20.42 18.78
N SER A 282 9.51 -20.12 20.05
CA SER A 282 10.25 -21.01 20.95
C SER A 282 9.58 -22.39 21.05
N GLY A 283 10.38 -23.45 20.98
CA GLY A 283 9.91 -24.83 21.01
C GLY A 283 9.07 -25.28 19.80
N LEU A 284 8.95 -24.47 18.74
CA LEU A 284 8.26 -24.87 17.51
C LEU A 284 9.03 -26.00 16.82
N ASP A 285 8.32 -27.03 16.36
CA ASP A 285 8.92 -28.14 15.65
C ASP A 285 8.90 -27.85 14.15
N LEU A 286 10.00 -27.31 13.62
CA LEU A 286 10.13 -27.02 12.19
C LEU A 286 10.79 -28.18 11.44
N SER A 287 10.90 -29.36 12.05
CA SER A 287 11.56 -30.50 11.42
C SER A 287 10.84 -30.91 10.13
N GLY A 288 11.63 -31.10 9.05
CA GLY A 288 11.13 -31.43 7.72
C GLY A 288 10.28 -30.35 7.03
N GLN A 289 10.12 -29.16 7.63
CA GLN A 289 9.35 -28.08 7.02
C GLN A 289 10.09 -27.46 5.85
N ASN A 290 9.33 -27.09 4.81
CA ASN A 290 9.80 -26.19 3.78
C ASN A 290 9.71 -24.74 4.27
N LEU A 291 10.87 -24.16 4.56
CA LEU A 291 11.07 -22.76 4.96
C LEU A 291 11.76 -21.96 3.84
N THR A 292 11.64 -22.40 2.58
CA THR A 292 12.28 -21.71 1.46
C THR A 292 11.77 -20.28 1.34
N GLY A 293 12.68 -19.30 1.37
CA GLY A 293 12.37 -17.89 1.17
C GLY A 293 11.56 -17.24 2.27
N VAL A 294 11.45 -17.86 3.46
CA VAL A 294 10.82 -17.21 4.61
C VAL A 294 11.61 -15.98 5.03
N ASN A 295 10.92 -14.99 5.61
CA ASN A 295 11.55 -13.96 6.41
C ASN A 295 11.01 -14.06 7.83
N PHE A 296 11.71 -14.79 8.70
CA PHE A 296 11.27 -14.96 10.07
C PHE A 296 12.15 -14.22 11.05
N GLN A 297 11.52 -13.31 11.78
CA GLN A 297 12.10 -12.64 12.94
C GLN A 297 11.58 -13.30 14.23
N GLY A 298 12.15 -12.92 15.38
CA GLY A 298 11.64 -13.36 16.69
C GLY A 298 12.47 -14.46 17.35
N SER A 299 11.98 -14.98 18.49
CA SER A 299 12.69 -16.00 19.28
C SER A 299 12.50 -17.40 18.71
N PHE A 300 13.60 -18.15 18.61
CA PHE A 300 13.63 -19.56 18.21
C PHE A 300 14.19 -20.48 19.31
N ALA A 301 14.13 -20.06 20.57
CA ALA A 301 14.71 -20.82 21.67
C ALA A 301 14.12 -22.24 21.72
N GLY A 302 14.98 -23.26 21.58
CA GLY A 302 14.56 -24.66 21.61
C GLY A 302 13.66 -25.12 20.44
N ALA A 303 13.50 -24.31 19.39
CA ALA A 303 12.84 -24.75 18.16
C ALA A 303 13.66 -25.87 17.49
N LYS A 304 12.99 -26.80 16.81
CA LYS A 304 13.67 -27.88 16.08
C LYS A 304 13.73 -27.55 14.60
N PHE A 305 14.83 -27.91 13.96
CA PHE A 305 15.09 -27.62 12.54
C PHE A 305 15.57 -28.88 11.79
N ASP A 306 15.38 -30.07 12.37
CA ASP A 306 15.87 -31.33 11.81
C ASP A 306 15.34 -31.54 10.39
N ASP A 307 16.24 -31.54 9.41
CA ASP A 307 15.91 -31.68 7.99
C ASP A 307 14.97 -30.61 7.41
N ALA A 308 14.81 -29.47 8.11
CA ALA A 308 14.14 -28.31 7.57
C ALA A 308 14.90 -27.76 6.34
N VAL A 309 14.16 -27.29 5.34
CA VAL A 309 14.72 -26.65 4.14
C VAL A 309 14.64 -25.14 4.30
N ILE A 310 15.78 -24.48 4.46
CA ILE A 310 15.92 -23.03 4.71
C ILE A 310 16.59 -22.29 3.54
N SER A 311 16.45 -22.80 2.32
CA SER A 311 17.00 -22.16 1.11
C SER A 311 16.49 -20.73 0.96
N VAL A 312 17.38 -19.77 0.68
CA VAL A 312 17.06 -18.33 0.56
C VAL A 312 16.30 -17.73 1.74
N ALA A 313 16.34 -18.38 2.92
CA ALA A 313 15.65 -17.90 4.11
C ALA A 313 16.37 -16.68 4.71
N LYS A 314 15.58 -15.71 5.17
CA LYS A 314 16.03 -14.54 5.92
C LYS A 314 15.77 -14.75 7.40
N LEU A 315 16.83 -15.10 8.13
CA LEU A 315 16.83 -15.33 9.58
C LEU A 315 17.79 -14.37 10.30
N GLY A 316 18.24 -13.29 9.65
CA GLY A 316 19.22 -12.35 10.22
C GLY A 316 18.79 -11.75 11.57
N GLU A 317 17.49 -11.53 11.74
CA GLU A 317 16.86 -10.99 12.96
C GLU A 317 16.27 -12.08 13.88
N ALA A 318 16.64 -13.35 13.66
CA ALA A 318 16.23 -14.46 14.52
C ALA A 318 16.99 -14.43 15.85
N ARG A 319 16.25 -14.25 16.95
CA ARG A 319 16.78 -14.27 18.32
C ARG A 319 16.82 -15.72 18.84
N ASN A 320 17.81 -16.03 19.68
CA ASN A 320 17.97 -17.34 20.32
C ASN A 320 18.08 -18.54 19.34
N LEU A 321 18.43 -18.27 18.09
CA LEU A 321 18.79 -19.29 17.10
C LEU A 321 20.24 -19.72 17.34
N THR A 322 20.50 -21.02 17.32
CA THR A 322 21.81 -21.60 17.60
C THR A 322 22.43 -22.23 16.36
N ALA A 323 23.76 -22.36 16.37
CA ALA A 323 24.47 -23.06 15.32
C ALA A 323 24.05 -24.54 15.22
N ASP A 324 23.75 -25.22 16.33
CA ASP A 324 23.27 -26.61 16.31
C ASP A 324 21.91 -26.76 15.62
N GLN A 325 20.99 -25.81 15.84
CA GLN A 325 19.73 -25.78 15.09
C GLN A 325 19.98 -25.66 13.59
N ILE A 326 20.92 -24.80 13.17
CA ILE A 326 21.29 -24.69 11.75
C ILE A 326 21.99 -25.94 11.23
N ARG A 327 22.89 -26.57 12.01
CA ARG A 327 23.56 -27.84 11.65
C ARG A 327 22.57 -28.98 11.40
N ALA A 328 21.42 -28.95 12.09
CA ALA A 328 20.36 -29.94 11.93
C ALA A 328 19.55 -29.79 10.62
N THR A 329 19.61 -28.63 9.96
CA THR A 329 18.88 -28.37 8.72
C THR A 329 19.36 -29.25 7.57
N TRP A 330 18.47 -29.49 6.61
CA TRP A 330 18.82 -30.19 5.37
C TRP A 330 19.92 -29.44 4.61
N ASN A 331 19.81 -28.10 4.56
CA ASN A 331 20.76 -27.23 3.86
C ASN A 331 22.19 -27.38 4.38
N PHE A 332 22.39 -27.37 5.69
CA PHE A 332 23.73 -27.49 6.27
C PHE A 332 24.33 -28.88 6.00
N LYS A 333 23.55 -29.94 6.23
CA LYS A 333 23.98 -31.34 6.00
C LYS A 333 24.43 -31.60 4.55
N HIS A 334 23.88 -30.85 3.59
CA HIS A 334 24.17 -31.01 2.16
C HIS A 334 25.07 -29.89 1.59
N GLY A 335 25.64 -29.02 2.42
CA GLY A 335 26.51 -27.93 1.98
C GLY A 335 25.81 -26.86 1.12
N ARG A 336 24.50 -26.66 1.30
CA ARG A 336 23.64 -25.75 0.54
C ARG A 336 23.30 -24.48 1.34
N MET A 337 24.33 -23.75 1.77
CA MET A 337 24.18 -22.58 2.64
C MET A 337 24.23 -21.22 1.91
N ALA A 338 24.28 -21.21 0.58
CA ALA A 338 24.26 -19.98 -0.21
C ALA A 338 22.92 -19.23 -0.06
N ASP A 339 22.98 -17.89 -0.06
CA ASP A 339 21.83 -16.98 0.00
C ASP A 339 20.95 -17.11 1.25
N ILE A 340 21.43 -17.78 2.30
CA ILE A 340 20.76 -17.87 3.60
C ILE A 340 21.30 -16.76 4.49
N GLU A 341 20.41 -15.89 4.97
CA GLU A 341 20.78 -14.85 5.94
C GLU A 341 20.62 -15.42 7.35
N LEU A 342 21.70 -15.45 8.12
CA LEU A 342 21.72 -15.93 9.51
C LEU A 342 22.07 -14.79 10.46
N PRO A 343 21.73 -14.90 11.76
CA PRO A 343 22.22 -13.95 12.76
C PRO A 343 23.75 -13.91 12.74
N PRO A 344 24.39 -12.72 12.79
CA PRO A 344 25.84 -12.61 12.61
C PRO A 344 26.69 -13.48 13.56
N ALA A 345 26.21 -13.69 14.79
CA ALA A 345 26.89 -14.56 15.77
C ALA A 345 26.84 -16.05 15.35
N VAL A 346 25.71 -16.51 14.84
CA VAL A 346 25.53 -17.90 14.36
C VAL A 346 26.35 -18.13 13.10
N ALA A 347 26.33 -17.19 12.15
CA ALA A 347 27.14 -17.26 10.94
C ALA A 347 28.64 -17.37 11.25
N ARG A 348 29.13 -16.60 12.24
CA ARG A 348 30.52 -16.70 12.73
C ARG A 348 30.87 -18.07 13.29
N GLU A 349 30.03 -18.62 14.15
CA GLU A 349 30.28 -19.93 14.77
C GLU A 349 30.32 -21.06 13.72
N LEU A 350 29.53 -20.93 12.65
CA LEU A 350 29.49 -21.89 11.55
C LEU A 350 30.58 -21.67 10.50
N GLY A 351 31.37 -20.59 10.60
CA GLY A 351 32.37 -20.23 9.60
C GLY A 351 31.77 -19.81 8.25
N LEU A 352 30.55 -19.25 8.25
CA LEU A 352 29.77 -18.87 7.07
C LEU A 352 29.78 -17.35 6.79
N GLU A 353 30.75 -16.60 7.33
CA GLU A 353 30.82 -15.16 7.09
C GLU A 353 30.92 -14.86 5.58
N GLN A 354 30.01 -14.01 5.08
CA GLN A 354 30.10 -13.49 3.72
C GLN A 354 31.39 -12.66 3.62
N LYS A 355 32.35 -13.11 2.79
CA LYS A 355 33.47 -12.26 2.40
C LYS A 355 32.89 -11.04 1.69
N LYS A 356 32.99 -9.88 2.33
CA LYS A 356 32.63 -8.59 1.74
C LYS A 356 33.39 -8.32 0.45
#